data_AF-F8TGW6-F1
#
_entry.id   AF-F8TGW6-F1
#
_cell.length_a   1.000
_cell.length_b   1.000
_cell.length_c   1.000
_cell.angle_alpha   90.00
_cell.angle_beta   90.00
_cell.angle_gamma   90.00
#
_symmetry.space_group_name_H-M   'P 1'
#
loop_
_entity.id
_entity.type
_entity.pdbx_description
1 polymer ?
#
loop_
_entity_poly.entity_id
_entity_poly.type
_entity_poly.pdbx_seq_one_letter_code
_entity_poly.pdbx_strand_id
1 'polypeptide(L)' 'YSNIKIYNTPSASYLEVTPDSENDFGNYNCTAVNRIGQESLEFILVQ' A
#
# COMPACT_ATOMS: atom_id res chain seq x y z
N TYR A 1 -17.55 -4.24 -5.85
CA TYR A 1 -16.70 -3.43 -4.97
C TYR A 1 -15.35 -4.12 -4.90
N SER A 2 -14.25 -3.41 -5.11
CA SER A 2 -12.92 -4.00 -4.92
C SER A 2 -12.54 -3.91 -3.44
N ASN A 3 -11.96 -4.98 -2.90
CA ASN A 3 -11.39 -5.07 -1.55
C ASN A 3 -10.16 -4.16 -1.37
N ILE A 4 -9.58 -3.68 -2.47
CA ILE A 4 -8.44 -2.77 -2.51
C ILE A 4 -8.88 -1.41 -3.04
N LYS A 5 -8.47 -0.34 -2.36
CA LYS A 5 -8.68 1.04 -2.82
C LYS A 5 -7.41 1.86 -2.64
N ILE A 6 -7.17 2.77 -3.59
CA ILE A 6 -6.03 3.68 -3.56
C ILE A 6 -6.55 5.10 -3.58
N TYR A 7 -6.08 5.91 -2.64
CA TYR A 7 -6.41 7.33 -2.55
C TYR A 7 -5.14 8.15 -2.58
N ASN A 8 -5.15 9.24 -3.33
CA ASN A 8 -4.00 10.12 -3.45
C ASN A 8 -4.36 11.53 -2.98
N THR A 9 -3.44 12.11 -2.23
CA THR A 9 -3.41 13.52 -1.88
C THR A 9 -2.16 14.15 -2.51
N PRO A 10 -2.04 15.48 -2.58
CA PRO A 10 -0.82 16.12 -3.08
C PRO A 10 0.46 15.72 -2.34
N SER A 11 0.36 15.24 -1.09
CA SER A 11 1.50 14.91 -0.22
C SER A 11 1.67 13.41 0.06
N ALA A 12 0.67 12.57 -0.22
CA ALA A 12 0.68 11.17 0.20
C ALA A 12 -0.27 10.29 -0.64
N SER A 13 0.08 9.01 -0.75
CA SER A 13 -0.74 7.94 -1.32
C SER A 13 -1.11 6.94 -0.23
N TYR A 14 -2.37 6.49 -0.22
CA TYR A 14 -2.92 5.56 0.75
C TYR A 14 -3.44 4.31 0.05
N LEU A 15 -3.04 3.15 0.54
CA LEU A 15 -3.56 1.84 0.15
C LEU A 15 -4.48 1.35 1.28
N GLU A 16 -5.78 1.23 0.99
CA GLU A 16 -6.78 0.65 1.88
C GLU A 16 -7.08 -0.76 1.39
N VAL A 17 -6.85 -1.76 2.25
CA VAL A 17 -7.16 -3.17 1.99
C VAL A 17 -8.19 -3.62 3.01
N THR A 18 -9.34 -4.08 2.53
CA THR A 18 -10.33 -4.80 3.34
C THR A 18 -10.18 -6.29 3.01
N PRO A 19 -9.37 -7.05 3.77
CA PRO A 19 -9.04 -8.42 3.39
C PRO A 19 -10.30 -9.29 3.27
N ASP A 20 -10.51 -9.88 2.10
CA ASP A 20 -11.63 -10.78 1.79
C ASP A 20 -11.15 -12.21 1.44
N SER A 21 -9.84 -12.39 1.25
CA SER A 21 -9.20 -13.67 1.00
C SER A 21 -7.85 -13.78 1.72
N GLU A 22 -7.37 -15.01 1.93
CA GLU A 22 -6.04 -15.26 2.53
C GLU A 22 -4.89 -14.63 1.72
N ASN A 23 -5.11 -14.42 0.41
CA ASN A 23 -4.13 -13.81 -0.49
C ASN A 23 -3.91 -12.32 -0.23
N ASP A 24 -4.81 -11.68 0.53
CA ASP A 24 -4.65 -10.26 0.92
C ASP A 24 -3.74 -10.11 2.15
N PHE A 25 -3.36 -11.18 2.83
CA PHE A 25 -2.41 -11.11 3.94
C PHE A 25 -0.98 -11.28 3.42
N GLY A 26 -0.04 -10.56 4.03
CA GLY A 26 1.36 -10.62 3.67
C GLY A 26 2.03 -9.25 3.58
N ASN A 27 3.11 -9.21 2.82
CA ASN A 27 4.02 -8.07 2.76
C ASN A 27 3.55 -7.05 1.71
N TYR A 28 3.34 -5.82 2.15
CA TYR A 28 3.03 -4.66 1.34
C TYR A 28 4.23 -3.73 1.32
N ASN A 29 4.75 -3.46 0.12
CA ASN A 29 5.83 -2.50 -0.06
C ASN A 29 5.27 -1.16 -0.56
N CYS A 30 5.50 -0.09 0.21
CA CYS A 30 5.22 1.27 -0.23
C CYS A 30 6.52 1.90 -0.68
N THR A 31 6.61 2.28 -1.96
CA THR A 31 7.76 2.99 -2.52
C THR A 31 7.35 4.43 -2.89
N ALA A 32 8.02 5.41 -2.31
CA ALA A 32 7.91 6.82 -2.68
C ALA A 32 9.07 7.21 -3.60
N VAL A 33 8.77 7.85 -4.72
CA VAL A 33 9.76 8.22 -5.74
C VAL A 33 9.65 9.70 -6.09
N ASN A 34 10.79 10.39 -6.16
CA ASN A 34 10.89 11.74 -6.70
C ASN A 34 12.04 11.83 -7.73
N ARG A 35 12.34 13.02 -8.25
CA ARG A 35 13.40 13.20 -9.27
C ARG A 35 14.82 12.97 -8.75
N ILE A 36 15.03 12.94 -7.44
CA ILE A 36 16.34 12.80 -6.79
C ILE A 36 16.59 11.34 -6.41
N GLY A 37 15.55 10.59 -6.04
CA GLY A 37 15.68 9.19 -5.67
C GLY A 37 14.35 8.53 -5.28
N GLN A 38 14.47 7.36 -4.66
CA GLN A 38 13.37 6.57 -4.14
C GLN A 38 13.67 6.05 -2.74
N GLU A 39 12.62 5.87 -1.96
CA GLU A 39 12.67 5.22 -0.65
C GLU A 39 11.51 4.23 -0.56
N SER A 40 11.74 3.08 0.06
CA SER A 40 10.71 2.06 0.26
C SER A 40 10.61 1.61 1.71
N LEU A 41 9.37 1.36 2.15
CA LEU A 41 9.04 0.82 3.46
C LEU A 41 8.14 -0.41 3.27
N GLU A 42 8.42 -1.44 4.05
CA GLU A 42 7.65 -2.68 4.06
C GLU A 42 6.72 -2.72 5.27
N PHE A 43 5.49 -3.17 5.04
CA PHE A 43 4.45 -3.37 6.03
C PHE A 43 3.93 -4.80 5.91
N ILE A 44 3.61 -5.45 7.03
CA ILE A 44 3.07 -6.80 7.02
C ILE A 44 1.63 -6.74 7.53
N LEU A 45 0.68 -7.17 6.70
CA LEU A 45 -0.71 -7.36 7.09
C LEU A 45 -0.90 -8.79 7.58
N VAL A 46 -1.25 -8.94 8.85
CA VAL A 46 -1.49 -10.23 9.51
C VAL A 46 -2.94 -10.37 9.95
N GLN A 47 -3.39 -11.61 10.20
CA GLN A 47 -4.73 -11.94 10.69
C GLN A 47 -4.92 -11.58 12.16
#